data_AF-A0A165B8K3-F1
#
_entry.id   AF-A0A165B8K3-F1
#
_cell.length_a   1.000
_cell.length_b   1.000
_cell.length_c   1.000
_cell.angle_alpha   90.00
_cell.angle_beta   90.00
_cell.angle_gamma   90.00
#
_symmetry.space_group_name_H-M   'P 1'
#
loop_
_entity.id
_entity.type
_entity.pdbx_description
1 polymer ?
#
loop_
_entity_poly.entity_id
_entity_poly.type
_entity_poly.pdbx_seq_one_letter_code
_entity_poly.pdbx_strand_id
1 'polypeptide(L)'
;MPSLLEHEFVTQWDCYNKVHQPFDGAVMHFFEHSPYLREAFHIMARGPAPRSGTTDWGSLLYHKLFRRLMAAGIQPFKVLPFCLTDARSCRLDNRLPDPFKPDPVSWGGSGSSGVGRLDDTLHKIFSVHLHNQWDKKFPKGGWVERLLLRRYDLHLPEPTP
;
A
#
# COMPACT_ATOMS: atom_id res chain seq x y z
N MET A 1 11.27 17.16 15.34
CA MET A 1 10.63 15.83 15.28
C MET A 1 11.40 14.95 14.32
N PRO A 2 12.20 13.97 14.80
CA PRO A 2 12.82 12.99 13.90
C PRO A 2 12.84 11.51 14.39
N SER A 3 12.02 11.07 15.36
CA SER A 3 12.15 9.69 15.92
C SER A 3 11.32 8.59 15.23
N LEU A 4 10.43 8.94 14.29
CA LEU A 4 9.52 7.95 13.69
C LEU A 4 10.17 7.09 12.60
N LEU A 5 11.14 7.65 11.86
CA LEU A 5 11.80 6.94 10.76
C LEU A 5 12.88 5.97 11.22
N GLU A 6 13.26 6.00 12.50
CA GLU A 6 14.20 5.05 13.12
C GLU A 6 13.57 3.68 13.37
N HIS A 7 12.25 3.56 13.16
CA HIS A 7 11.50 2.34 13.40
C HIS A 7 10.63 2.01 12.21
N GLU A 8 10.46 0.72 11.94
CA GLU A 8 9.39 0.26 11.08
C GLU A 8 8.06 0.36 11.85
N PHE A 9 7.01 0.77 11.16
CA PHE A 9 5.72 1.01 11.78
C PHE A 9 4.54 0.79 10.86
N VAL A 10 3.40 0.53 11.47
CA VAL A 10 2.11 0.36 10.80
C VAL A 10 1.06 1.17 11.56
N THR A 11 0.23 1.90 10.84
CA THR A 11 -0.91 2.60 11.44
C THR A 11 -2.00 1.63 11.89
N GLN A 12 -2.64 1.93 13.02
CA GLN A 12 -3.63 1.03 13.59
C GLN A 12 -4.95 1.03 12.81
N TRP A 13 -5.26 2.11 12.08
CA TRP A 13 -6.57 2.36 11.45
C TRP A 13 -6.43 2.94 10.05
N ASP A 14 -7.30 2.53 9.12
CA ASP A 14 -7.56 3.33 7.93
C ASP A 14 -8.37 4.58 8.32
N CYS A 15 -8.45 5.53 7.39
CA CYS A 15 -9.25 6.73 7.57
C CYS A 15 -10.71 6.56 7.19
N TYR A 16 -11.17 5.34 7.01
CA TYR A 16 -12.55 5.05 6.66
C TYR A 16 -13.31 4.64 7.93
N ASN A 17 -14.60 4.97 8.01
CA ASN A 17 -15.47 4.58 9.13
C ASN A 17 -15.72 3.05 9.12
N LYS A 18 -14.68 2.27 9.35
CA LYS A 18 -14.73 0.81 9.43
C LYS A 18 -14.84 0.38 10.88
N VAL A 19 -15.50 -0.76 11.09
CA VAL A 19 -15.51 -1.45 12.38
C VAL A 19 -14.07 -1.76 12.78
N HIS A 20 -13.79 -1.65 14.07
CA HIS A 20 -12.45 -1.70 14.63
C HIS A 20 -11.70 -3.01 14.30
N GLN A 21 -10.81 -2.96 13.30
CA GLN A 21 -9.91 -4.05 12.94
C GLN A 21 -8.45 -3.64 13.20
N PRO A 22 -7.67 -4.48 13.91
CA PRO A 22 -6.27 -4.18 14.16
C PRO A 22 -5.46 -4.17 12.86
N PHE A 23 -4.53 -3.22 12.73
CA PHE A 23 -3.61 -3.08 11.60
C PHE A 23 -4.28 -2.79 10.26
N ASP A 24 -5.44 -2.14 10.25
CA ASP A 24 -6.11 -1.76 8.98
C ASP A 24 -5.55 -0.43 8.41
N GLY A 25 -4.35 -0.02 8.83
CA GLY A 25 -3.77 1.26 8.48
C GLY A 25 -3.36 1.42 7.02
N ALA A 26 -3.55 2.63 6.49
CA ALA A 26 -3.15 3.01 5.14
C ALA A 26 -1.67 3.44 5.04
N VAL A 27 -1.01 3.71 6.17
CA VAL A 27 0.37 4.21 6.22
C VAL A 27 1.24 3.21 6.96
N MET A 28 2.34 2.84 6.30
CA MET A 28 3.32 1.90 6.79
C MET A 28 4.72 2.37 6.41
N HIS A 29 5.70 2.04 7.22
CA HIS A 29 7.11 2.31 6.98
C HIS A 29 7.92 1.05 7.29
N PHE A 30 8.77 0.65 6.36
CA PHE A 30 9.61 -0.53 6.47
C PHE A 30 11.02 -0.23 5.96
N PHE A 31 12.01 -0.92 6.52
CA PHE A 31 13.40 -0.85 6.08
C PHE A 31 13.64 -1.79 4.89
N GLU A 32 14.71 -1.54 4.13
CA GLU A 32 15.08 -2.34 2.96
C GLU A 32 15.23 -3.83 3.28
N HIS A 33 15.78 -4.16 4.44
CA HIS A 33 15.97 -5.54 4.92
C HIS A 33 14.99 -5.93 6.03
N SER A 34 13.75 -5.45 5.92
CA SER A 34 12.68 -5.71 6.87
C SER A 34 12.44 -7.21 7.10
N PRO A 35 12.58 -7.73 8.34
CA PRO A 35 12.13 -9.08 8.68
C PRO A 35 10.61 -9.22 8.49
N TYR A 36 9.86 -8.11 8.58
CA TYR A 36 8.41 -8.08 8.38
C TYR A 36 8.04 -8.35 6.93
N LEU A 37 8.63 -7.60 6.00
CA LEU A 37 8.36 -7.80 4.57
C LEU A 37 8.78 -9.19 4.12
N ARG A 38 9.95 -9.67 4.59
CA ARG A 38 10.41 -11.03 4.25
C ARG A 38 9.42 -12.10 4.71
N GLU A 39 8.93 -12.01 5.94
CA GLU A 39 7.94 -12.97 6.45
C GLU A 39 6.58 -12.81 5.76
N ALA A 40 6.17 -11.58 5.41
CA ALA A 40 4.95 -11.33 4.63
C ALA A 40 5.00 -12.06 3.29
N PHE A 41 6.07 -11.85 2.52
CA PHE A 41 6.27 -12.53 1.24
C PHE A 41 6.39 -14.04 1.40
N HIS A 42 7.05 -14.53 2.46
CA HIS A 42 7.11 -15.96 2.75
C HIS A 42 5.72 -16.57 2.96
N ILE A 43 4.85 -15.91 3.75
CA ILE A 43 3.48 -16.35 3.99
C ILE A 43 2.65 -16.29 2.70
N MET A 44 2.77 -15.22 1.92
CA MET A 44 2.02 -15.06 0.67
C MET A 44 2.44 -16.11 -0.37
N ALA A 45 3.74 -16.43 -0.45
CA ALA A 45 4.28 -17.39 -1.42
C ALA A 45 4.00 -18.85 -1.06
N ARG A 46 3.93 -19.19 0.24
CA ARG A 46 3.74 -20.58 0.70
C ARG A 46 2.36 -20.88 1.26
N GLY A 47 1.58 -19.86 1.56
CA GLY A 47 0.24 -19.98 2.12
C GLY A 47 -0.83 -20.18 1.05
N PRO A 48 -2.07 -20.45 1.47
CA PRO A 48 -3.20 -20.46 0.55
C PRO A 48 -3.41 -19.07 -0.04
N ALA A 49 -3.95 -19.05 -1.27
CA ALA A 49 -4.44 -17.84 -1.89
C ALA A 49 -5.50 -17.17 -0.99
N PRO A 50 -5.56 -15.83 -0.97
CA PRO A 50 -6.47 -15.09 -0.12
C PRO A 50 -7.91 -15.26 -0.62
N ARG A 51 -8.85 -15.36 0.32
CA ARG A 51 -10.27 -15.50 -0.06
C ARG A 51 -10.79 -14.20 -0.66
N SER A 52 -11.63 -14.32 -1.67
CA SER A 52 -12.25 -13.17 -2.33
C SER A 52 -13.04 -12.32 -1.31
N GLY A 53 -12.91 -10.99 -1.41
CA GLY A 53 -13.60 -10.04 -0.53
C GLY A 53 -13.10 -9.99 0.91
N THR A 54 -11.96 -10.63 1.23
CA THR A 54 -11.39 -10.63 2.59
C THR A 54 -10.10 -9.81 2.69
N THR A 55 -9.67 -9.55 3.93
CA THR A 55 -8.39 -8.90 4.25
C THR A 55 -7.30 -9.92 4.60
N ASP A 56 -7.38 -11.14 4.05
CA ASP A 56 -6.40 -12.23 4.29
C ASP A 56 -4.96 -11.79 3.98
N TRP A 57 -4.76 -10.93 2.97
CA TRP A 57 -3.48 -10.28 2.62
C TRP A 57 -3.40 -8.79 3.03
N GLY A 58 -4.35 -8.32 3.84
CA GLY A 58 -4.37 -6.99 4.47
C GLY A 58 -4.23 -7.07 5.99
N SER A 59 -5.18 -6.50 6.73
CA SER A 59 -5.18 -6.46 8.21
C SER A 59 -4.94 -7.82 8.88
N LEU A 60 -5.50 -8.91 8.34
CA LEU A 60 -5.29 -10.26 8.88
C LEU A 60 -3.85 -10.77 8.66
N LEU A 61 -3.21 -10.43 7.54
CA LEU A 61 -1.81 -10.75 7.29
C LEU A 61 -0.92 -10.07 8.31
N TYR A 62 -1.12 -8.77 8.53
CA TYR A 62 -0.32 -8.00 9.51
C TYR A 62 -0.50 -8.52 10.93
N HIS A 63 -1.72 -8.89 11.31
CA HIS A 63 -1.97 -9.53 12.59
C HIS A 63 -1.25 -10.88 12.73
N LYS A 64 -1.27 -11.70 11.67
CA LYS A 64 -0.56 -12.99 11.64
C LYS A 64 0.95 -12.81 11.72
N LEU A 65 1.51 -11.84 11.00
CA LEU A 65 2.94 -11.50 11.03
C LEU A 65 3.38 -11.08 12.42
N PHE A 66 2.65 -10.15 13.04
CA PHE A 66 2.91 -9.69 14.39
C PHE A 66 3.01 -10.87 15.36
N ARG A 67 2.04 -11.79 15.32
CA ARG A 67 2.02 -12.98 16.18
C ARG A 67 3.20 -13.93 15.92
N ARG A 68 3.55 -14.18 14.66
CA ARG A 68 4.65 -15.11 14.30
C ARG A 68 6.01 -14.57 14.75
N LEU A 69 6.25 -13.28 14.58
CA LEU A 69 7.52 -12.66 14.94
C LEU A 69 7.68 -12.54 16.45
N MET A 70 6.62 -12.16 17.15
CA MET A 70 6.59 -12.19 18.63
C MET A 70 6.90 -13.59 19.17
N ALA A 71 6.33 -14.64 18.57
CA ALA A 71 6.61 -16.02 18.97
C ALA A 71 8.07 -16.46 18.70
N ALA A 72 8.74 -15.83 17.73
CA ALA A 72 10.15 -16.05 17.41
C ALA A 72 11.11 -15.15 18.22
N GLY A 73 10.61 -14.34 19.15
CA GLY A 73 11.42 -13.40 19.93
C GLY A 73 11.90 -12.18 19.13
N ILE A 74 11.35 -11.95 17.93
CA ILE A 74 11.68 -10.80 17.09
C ILE A 74 10.66 -9.70 17.39
N GLN A 75 11.14 -8.54 17.85
CA GLN A 75 10.27 -7.39 18.03
C GLN A 75 9.66 -7.01 16.68
N PRO A 76 8.32 -6.90 16.55
CA PRO A 76 7.67 -6.50 15.32
C PRO A 76 7.73 -4.98 15.09
N PHE A 77 7.08 -4.51 14.03
CA PHE A 77 6.88 -3.07 13.78
C PHE A 77 6.09 -2.40 14.91
N LYS A 78 6.32 -1.09 15.10
CA LYS A 78 5.54 -0.27 16.04
C LYS A 78 4.13 -0.06 15.49
N VAL A 79 3.14 -0.05 16.39
CA VAL A 79 1.76 0.26 16.04
C VAL A 79 1.51 1.73 16.33
N LEU A 80 1.30 2.52 15.29
CA LEU A 80 1.04 3.95 15.46
C LEU A 80 -0.45 4.21 15.63
N PRO A 81 -0.84 4.98 16.66
CA PRO A 81 -2.15 5.58 16.70
C PRO A 81 -2.41 6.39 15.44
N PHE A 82 -3.63 6.31 14.91
CA PHE A 82 -4.00 7.03 13.68
C PHE A 82 -3.82 8.55 13.80
N CYS A 83 -3.87 9.13 15.00
CA CYS A 83 -3.64 10.55 15.20
C CYS A 83 -2.23 11.04 14.82
N LEU A 84 -1.24 10.13 14.70
CA LEU A 84 0.12 10.47 14.22
C LEU A 84 0.21 10.58 12.70
N THR A 85 -0.76 10.02 11.99
CA THR A 85 -1.02 10.36 10.60
C THR A 85 -2.03 11.48 10.57
N ASP A 86 -1.72 12.61 9.91
CA ASP A 86 -2.68 13.73 9.84
C ASP A 86 -4.00 13.20 9.24
N ALA A 87 -5.02 13.05 10.08
CA ALA A 87 -6.32 12.54 9.66
C ALA A 87 -6.93 13.41 8.54
N ARG A 88 -6.59 14.71 8.50
CA ARG A 88 -7.01 15.62 7.42
C ARG A 88 -6.31 15.30 6.09
N SER A 89 -5.17 14.63 6.14
CA SER A 89 -4.45 14.15 4.97
C SER A 89 -4.96 12.79 4.47
N CYS A 90 -5.91 12.13 5.13
CA CYS A 90 -6.52 10.90 4.62
C CYS A 90 -7.98 11.16 4.25
N ARG A 91 -8.20 11.51 2.98
CA ARG A 91 -9.50 11.88 2.44
C ARG A 91 -9.85 11.01 1.23
N LEU A 92 -11.14 10.74 1.04
CA LEU A 92 -11.62 9.96 -0.10
C LEU A 92 -11.22 10.56 -1.47
N ASP A 93 -10.97 11.86 -1.53
CA ASP A 93 -10.60 12.56 -2.76
C ASP A 93 -9.08 12.62 -3.01
N ASN A 94 -8.24 12.27 -2.02
CA ASN A 94 -6.79 12.25 -2.17
C ASN A 94 -6.17 10.83 -2.13
N ARG A 95 -6.98 9.79 -1.90
CA ARG A 95 -6.59 8.39 -2.16
C ARG A 95 -6.20 8.21 -3.62
N LEU A 96 -5.25 7.34 -3.94
CA LEU A 96 -4.95 7.01 -5.34
C LEU A 96 -6.25 6.65 -6.10
N PRO A 97 -6.42 7.12 -7.36
CA PRO A 97 -7.60 6.76 -8.13
C PRO A 97 -7.75 5.25 -8.26
N ASP A 98 -9.00 4.78 -8.40
CA ASP A 98 -9.26 3.35 -8.60
C ASP A 98 -8.45 2.85 -9.82
N PRO A 99 -7.53 1.90 -9.63
CA PRO A 99 -6.64 1.43 -10.70
C PRO A 99 -7.39 0.74 -11.85
N PHE A 100 -8.64 0.32 -11.62
CA PHE A 100 -9.46 -0.40 -12.58
C PHE A 100 -10.51 0.46 -13.27
N LYS A 101 -10.54 1.77 -13.02
CA LYS A 101 -11.45 2.73 -13.65
C LYS A 101 -10.69 3.74 -14.51
N PRO A 102 -11.35 4.36 -15.50
CA PRO A 102 -10.75 5.48 -16.23
C PRO A 102 -10.27 6.56 -15.27
N ASP A 103 -9.21 7.27 -15.67
CA ASP A 103 -8.62 8.33 -14.86
C ASP A 103 -9.68 9.38 -14.50
N PRO A 104 -9.73 9.81 -13.23
CA PRO A 104 -10.71 10.80 -12.81
C PRO A 104 -10.39 12.16 -13.43
N VAL A 105 -11.43 12.90 -13.80
CA VAL A 105 -11.30 14.27 -14.34
C VAL A 105 -10.62 15.20 -13.33
N SER A 106 -10.86 14.99 -12.03
CA SER A 106 -10.23 15.72 -10.93
C SER A 106 -9.78 14.77 -9.82
N TRP A 107 -8.65 15.10 -9.18
CA TRP A 107 -8.06 14.30 -8.11
C TRP A 107 -7.35 15.19 -7.09
N GLY A 108 -7.51 14.91 -5.79
CA GLY A 108 -6.85 15.64 -4.70
C GLY A 108 -7.50 16.97 -4.31
N GLY A 109 -8.77 17.21 -4.65
CA GLY A 109 -9.56 18.31 -4.10
C GLY A 109 -9.21 19.73 -4.60
N SER A 110 -8.43 19.86 -5.68
CA SER A 110 -8.13 21.13 -6.35
C SER A 110 -8.65 21.04 -7.78
N GLY A 111 -9.35 22.06 -8.28
CA GLY A 111 -9.95 22.11 -9.62
C GLY A 111 -8.96 22.17 -10.80
N SER A 112 -7.70 21.76 -10.60
CA SER A 112 -6.67 21.65 -11.64
C SER A 112 -6.49 20.19 -12.05
N SER A 113 -6.42 19.97 -13.37
CA SER A 113 -6.33 18.67 -14.07
C SER A 113 -5.57 17.59 -13.30
N GLY A 114 -6.28 16.52 -12.91
CA GLY A 114 -5.82 15.50 -11.95
C GLY A 114 -4.61 14.66 -12.36
N VAL A 115 -4.10 14.80 -13.60
CA VAL A 115 -3.02 13.96 -14.13
C VAL A 115 -1.63 14.39 -13.65
N GLY A 116 -1.30 15.69 -13.67
CA GLY A 116 0.05 16.15 -13.30
C GLY A 116 0.36 15.96 -11.82
N ARG A 117 -0.61 16.28 -10.95
CA ARG A 117 -0.47 16.13 -9.51
C ARG A 117 -0.40 14.66 -9.05
N LEU A 118 -1.02 13.76 -9.80
CA LEU A 118 -0.95 12.32 -9.53
C LEU A 118 0.46 11.79 -9.81
N ASP A 119 1.08 12.18 -10.94
CA ASP A 119 2.43 11.74 -11.28
C ASP A 119 3.47 12.19 -10.23
N ASP A 120 3.43 13.47 -9.84
CA ASP A 120 4.28 14.02 -8.77
C ASP A 120 4.10 13.27 -7.44
N THR A 121 2.89 12.78 -7.17
CA THR A 121 2.60 12.01 -5.96
C THR A 121 3.14 10.59 -6.08
N LEU A 122 3.01 9.95 -7.25
CA LEU A 122 3.53 8.61 -7.49
C LEU A 122 5.06 8.54 -7.35
N HIS A 123 5.80 9.62 -7.66
CA HIS A 123 7.24 9.70 -7.37
C HIS A 123 7.61 9.60 -5.89
N LYS A 124 6.65 9.82 -4.99
CA LYS A 124 6.83 9.70 -3.54
C LYS A 124 6.37 8.35 -2.99
N ILE A 125 5.83 7.48 -3.85
CA ILE A 125 5.28 6.18 -3.50
C ILE A 125 6.24 5.12 -4.01
N PHE A 126 6.84 4.36 -3.10
CA PHE A 126 7.77 3.29 -3.44
C PHE A 126 7.09 2.12 -4.14
N SER A 127 5.88 1.74 -3.71
CA SER A 127 5.15 0.61 -4.28
C SER A 127 3.63 0.77 -4.11
N VAL A 128 2.88 0.23 -5.06
CA VAL A 128 1.42 0.12 -5.01
C VAL A 128 1.04 -1.36 -4.94
N HIS A 129 0.34 -1.74 -3.89
CA HIS A 129 -0.15 -3.10 -3.69
C HIS A 129 -1.68 -3.15 -3.87
N LEU A 130 -2.18 -4.09 -4.70
CA LEU A 130 -3.60 -4.24 -5.00
C LEU A 130 -4.16 -5.51 -4.35
N HIS A 131 -5.26 -5.38 -3.62
CA HIS A 131 -5.83 -6.49 -2.84
C HIS A 131 -6.77 -7.37 -3.69
N ASN A 132 -6.34 -8.58 -4.01
CA ASN A 132 -7.21 -9.67 -4.51
C ASN A 132 -8.03 -9.32 -5.76
N GLN A 133 -7.49 -8.47 -6.64
CA GLN A 133 -8.14 -8.05 -7.89
C GLN A 133 -7.43 -8.63 -9.13
N TRP A 134 -7.02 -9.90 -9.06
CA TRP A 134 -6.20 -10.56 -10.09
C TRP A 134 -6.86 -10.63 -11.47
N ASP A 135 -8.18 -10.80 -11.51
CA ASP A 135 -8.93 -10.95 -12.76
C ASP A 135 -9.26 -9.61 -13.44
N LYS A 136 -8.96 -8.49 -12.78
CA LYS A 136 -9.27 -7.17 -13.31
C LYS A 136 -8.13 -6.65 -14.17
N LYS A 137 -8.48 -6.15 -15.35
CA LYS A 137 -7.53 -5.51 -16.26
C LYS A 137 -7.46 -4.01 -15.97
N PHE A 138 -6.25 -3.46 -16.04
CA PHE A 138 -6.07 -2.02 -16.04
C PHE A 138 -6.64 -1.41 -17.34
N PRO A 139 -7.35 -0.28 -17.27
CA PRO A 139 -7.81 0.42 -18.46
C PRO A 139 -6.65 0.83 -19.35
N LYS A 140 -6.80 0.66 -20.67
CA LYS A 140 -5.81 1.14 -21.64
C LYS A 140 -5.64 2.65 -21.50
N GLY A 141 -4.39 3.08 -21.38
CA GLY A 141 -4.05 4.48 -21.18
C GLY A 141 -4.44 5.04 -19.81
N GLY A 142 -4.85 4.20 -18.85
CA GLY A 142 -5.08 4.61 -17.46
C GLY A 142 -3.78 4.90 -16.71
N TRP A 143 -3.88 5.52 -15.54
CA TRP A 143 -2.74 5.97 -14.76
C TRP A 143 -1.78 4.83 -14.36
N VAL A 144 -2.30 3.62 -14.09
CA VAL A 144 -1.46 2.46 -13.76
C VAL A 144 -0.57 2.08 -14.94
N GLU A 145 -1.15 1.94 -16.14
CA GLU A 145 -0.37 1.62 -17.33
C GLU A 145 0.61 2.74 -17.66
N ARG A 146 0.11 3.99 -17.68
CA ARG A 146 0.86 5.15 -18.17
C ARG A 146 1.96 5.64 -17.22
N LEU A 147 1.69 5.68 -15.92
CA LEU A 147 2.57 6.32 -14.92
C LEU A 147 3.38 5.32 -14.09
N LEU A 148 2.94 4.05 -14.00
CA LEU A 148 3.65 3.00 -13.28
C LEU A 148 4.29 1.95 -14.20
N LEU A 149 3.48 1.20 -14.95
CA LEU A 149 3.96 0.04 -15.71
C LEU A 149 4.90 0.44 -16.85
N ARG A 150 4.48 1.32 -17.75
CA ARG A 150 5.33 1.78 -18.87
C ARG A 150 6.62 2.45 -18.39
N ARG A 151 6.54 3.18 -17.27
CA ARG A 151 7.73 3.77 -16.64
C ARG A 151 8.72 2.69 -16.22
N TYR A 152 8.22 1.60 -15.64
CA TYR A 152 9.05 0.46 -15.26
C TYR A 152 9.63 -0.26 -16.48
N ASP A 153 8.83 -0.48 -17.53
CA ASP A 153 9.27 -1.12 -18.78
C ASP A 153 10.43 -0.36 -19.44
N LEU A 154 10.45 0.98 -19.36
CA LEU A 154 11.55 1.81 -19.87
C LEU A 154 12.89 1.61 -19.12
N HIS A 155 12.85 1.07 -17.91
CA HIS A 155 14.04 0.85 -17.07
C HIS A 155 14.39 -0.63 -16.91
N LEU A 156 13.58 -1.54 -17.47
CA LEU A 156 13.93 -2.94 -17.51
C LEU A 156 15.05 -3.15 -18.56
N PRO A 157 16.15 -3.85 -18.21
CA PRO A 157 17.10 -4.29 -19.21
C PRO A 157 16.37 -5.19 -20.22
N GLU A 158 16.72 -5.04 -21.51
CA GLU A 158 16.24 -5.91 -22.57
C GLU A 158 16.38 -7.38 -22.16
N PRO A 159 15.35 -8.22 -22.38
CA PRO A 159 15.47 -9.64 -22.10
C PRO A 159 16.67 -10.19 -22.86
N THR A 160 17.59 -10.79 -22.13
CA THR A 160 18.75 -11.46 -22.73
C THR A 160 18.22 -12.64 -23.57
N PRO A 161 18.67 -12.79 -24.83
CA PRO A 161 18.17 -13.82 -25.74
C PRO A 161 18.46 -15.25 -25.23
#